data_AF-A0A7X6UF35-F1
#
_entry.id   AF-A0A7X6UF35-F1
#
_cell.length_a   1.000
_cell.length_b   1.000
_cell.length_c   1.000
_cell.angle_alpha   90.00
_cell.angle_beta   90.00
_cell.angle_gamma   90.00
#
_symmetry.space_group_name_H-M   'P 1'
#
loop_
_entity.id
_entity.type
_entity.pdbx_description
1 polymer ?
#
loop_
_entity_poly.entity_id
_entity_poly.type
_entity_poly.pdbx_seq_one_letter_code
_entity_poly.pdbx_strand_id
1 'polypeptide(L)'
;MDYLEGFLIGSVWSDTDYRSRRHVNAHVLLAAAMGAVFAFLTLFPEQRQQLILIRWPASLALLIFLVILTPIISIFYRRLPFFVRPLVILIYAFKYLLLFYVLLHYFLPLVTFEKDSILTLIFARMDGHIETSLDVIAKSGGILATVGGVVVGGLWVIGEGLAILATLVLVPLAVILPFKGLQYGLDYLVKYVLDRQLAGISPALVVEKPWQGELVEEEEIGIPLPAEKPVMAKTARQPEPPKPVPVKKDVPVKARAPRRKGQFKKQLVKIWQRIGESAGRFAVVFMTFTKAAGKKIKETAKILKDKVEAGSKKKSIRKTKLKLSKDRPADKKEKEQPDADLEPEA
;
A
#
# COMPACT_ATOMS: atom_id res chain seq x y z
N MET A 1 -5.72 -5.77 -20.82
CA MET A 1 -6.52 -5.51 -19.61
C MET A 1 -6.17 -6.51 -18.52
N ASP A 2 -6.05 -7.78 -18.90
CA ASP A 2 -5.76 -8.97 -18.09
C ASP A 2 -4.63 -8.85 -17.07
N TYR A 3 -3.57 -8.11 -17.40
CA TYR A 3 -2.43 -7.87 -16.49
C TYR A 3 -2.83 -7.02 -15.28
N LEU A 4 -3.49 -5.89 -15.54
CA LEU A 4 -3.88 -4.93 -14.51
C LEU A 4 -5.00 -5.51 -13.63
N GLU A 5 -5.87 -6.32 -14.24
CA GLU A 5 -6.87 -7.13 -13.53
C GLU A 5 -6.22 -8.09 -12.55
N GLY A 6 -5.26 -8.90 -13.00
CA GLY A 6 -4.53 -9.83 -12.12
C GLY A 6 -3.74 -9.12 -11.02
N PHE A 7 -3.14 -7.96 -11.31
CA PHE A 7 -2.39 -7.18 -10.34
C PHE A 7 -3.25 -6.61 -9.21
N LEU A 8 -4.44 -6.11 -9.54
CA LEU A 8 -5.34 -5.43 -8.60
C LEU A 8 -6.25 -6.40 -7.86
N ILE A 9 -6.84 -7.37 -8.57
CA ILE A 9 -7.80 -8.36 -8.03
C ILE A 9 -7.07 -9.47 -7.27
N GLY A 10 -5.89 -9.87 -7.75
CA GLY A 10 -5.09 -10.95 -7.16
C GLY A 10 -5.25 -12.29 -7.88
N SER A 11 -4.33 -13.21 -7.59
CA SER A 11 -4.19 -14.49 -8.29
C SER A 11 -5.27 -15.53 -7.96
N VAL A 12 -6.00 -15.37 -6.87
CA VAL A 12 -7.03 -16.35 -6.43
C VAL A 12 -8.25 -16.31 -7.35
N TRP A 13 -8.60 -15.11 -7.82
CA TRP A 13 -9.83 -14.84 -8.57
C TRP A 13 -9.58 -14.54 -10.05
N SER A 14 -8.36 -14.16 -10.42
CA SER A 14 -7.96 -13.94 -11.81
C SER A 14 -7.63 -15.27 -12.48
N ASP A 15 -8.37 -15.60 -13.55
CA ASP A 15 -8.17 -16.79 -14.39
C ASP A 15 -7.01 -16.62 -15.39
N THR A 16 -6.39 -15.44 -15.39
CA THR A 16 -5.41 -15.03 -16.40
C THR A 16 -4.00 -15.53 -16.08
N ASP A 17 -3.16 -15.44 -17.12
CA ASP A 17 -1.71 -15.68 -17.12
C ASP A 17 -0.91 -14.95 -16.02
N TYR A 18 -1.57 -14.10 -15.23
CA TYR A 18 -1.03 -13.48 -14.05
C TYR A 18 -0.45 -14.50 -13.05
N ARG A 19 -0.96 -15.74 -13.02
CA ARG A 19 -0.43 -16.82 -12.16
C ARG A 19 0.94 -17.34 -12.59
N SER A 20 1.30 -17.24 -13.87
CA SER A 20 2.49 -17.89 -14.42
C SER A 20 3.78 -17.04 -14.27
N ARG A 21 3.67 -15.72 -14.15
CA ARG A 21 4.82 -14.80 -14.09
C ARG A 21 4.97 -14.09 -12.74
N ARG A 22 6.22 -13.86 -12.31
CA ARG A 22 6.53 -13.05 -11.13
C ARG A 22 6.42 -11.56 -11.48
N HIS A 23 5.49 -10.86 -10.84
CA HIS A 23 5.18 -9.45 -11.16
C HIS A 23 5.83 -8.45 -10.21
N VAL A 24 7.08 -8.71 -9.79
CA VAL A 24 7.77 -7.85 -8.81
C VAL A 24 7.86 -6.40 -9.32
N ASN A 25 8.13 -6.21 -10.60
CA ASN A 25 8.32 -4.89 -11.22
C ASN A 25 7.10 -3.97 -11.07
N ALA A 26 5.87 -4.48 -11.18
CA ALA A 26 4.67 -3.67 -10.97
C ALA A 26 4.51 -3.19 -9.53
N HIS A 27 4.94 -4.00 -8.55
CA HIS A 27 4.92 -3.60 -7.14
C HIS A 27 5.97 -2.53 -6.87
N VAL A 28 7.16 -2.70 -7.44
CA VAL A 28 8.24 -1.70 -7.37
C VAL A 28 7.81 -0.39 -8.03
N LEU A 29 7.17 -0.44 -9.20
CA LEU A 29 6.66 0.74 -9.89
C LEU A 29 5.58 1.46 -9.07
N LEU A 30 4.63 0.71 -8.50
CA LEU A 30 3.61 1.28 -7.61
C LEU A 30 4.23 1.91 -6.36
N ALA A 31 5.18 1.23 -5.74
CA ALA A 31 5.91 1.73 -4.56
C ALA A 31 6.73 2.99 -4.90
N ALA A 32 7.39 3.02 -6.06
CA ALA A 32 8.11 4.18 -6.55
C ALA A 32 7.17 5.36 -6.84
N ALA A 33 6.00 5.12 -7.44
CA ALA A 33 4.99 6.15 -7.65
C ALA A 33 4.47 6.72 -6.32
N MET A 34 4.18 5.85 -5.33
CA MET A 34 3.80 6.28 -3.98
C MET A 34 4.93 7.11 -3.31
N GLY A 35 6.18 6.66 -3.44
CA GLY A 35 7.35 7.37 -2.93
C GLY A 35 7.53 8.75 -3.58
N ALA A 36 7.36 8.85 -4.90
CA ALA A 36 7.44 10.11 -5.63
C ALA A 36 6.35 11.10 -5.17
N VAL A 37 5.11 10.64 -5.00
CA VAL A 37 4.02 11.49 -4.48
C VAL A 37 4.27 11.87 -3.02
N PHE A 38 4.81 10.97 -2.20
CA PHE A 38 5.21 11.28 -0.82
C PHE A 38 6.28 12.37 -0.78
N ALA A 39 7.33 12.25 -1.60
CA ALA A 39 8.37 13.27 -1.71
C ALA A 39 7.79 14.61 -2.19
N PHE A 40 6.93 14.60 -3.21
CA PHE A 40 6.23 15.79 -3.68
C PHE A 40 5.43 16.48 -2.56
N LEU A 41 4.60 15.74 -1.82
CA LEU A 41 3.82 16.27 -0.70
C LEU A 41 4.69 16.77 0.46
N THR A 42 5.87 16.20 0.60
CA THR A 42 6.85 16.59 1.60
C THR A 42 7.45 17.95 1.24
N LEU A 43 7.86 18.13 -0.02
CA LEU A 43 8.42 19.38 -0.56
C LEU A 43 7.38 20.51 -0.68
N PHE A 44 6.13 20.18 -0.99
CA PHE A 44 5.05 21.15 -1.20
C PHE A 44 3.93 20.97 -0.16
N PRO A 45 4.13 21.41 1.10
CA PRO A 45 3.17 21.19 2.17
C PRO A 45 1.79 21.83 1.92
N GLU A 46 1.74 22.92 1.16
CA GLU A 46 0.48 23.60 0.82
C GLU A 46 -0.46 22.71 -0.02
N GLN A 47 0.12 21.76 -0.78
CA GLN A 47 -0.64 20.82 -1.61
C GLN A 47 -1.24 19.67 -0.79
N ARG A 48 -0.79 19.45 0.46
CA ARG A 48 -1.27 18.34 1.31
C ARG A 48 -2.76 18.41 1.57
N GLN A 49 -3.32 19.61 1.78
CA GLN A 49 -4.74 19.78 2.05
C GLN A 49 -5.61 19.54 0.81
N GLN A 50 -5.06 19.76 -0.39
CA GLN A 50 -5.78 19.58 -1.65
C GLN A 50 -5.75 18.10 -2.09
N LEU A 51 -4.61 17.42 -1.91
CA LEU A 51 -4.41 16.03 -2.33
C LEU A 51 -4.92 14.99 -1.32
N ILE A 52 -4.91 15.30 -0.02
CA ILE A 52 -5.38 14.37 1.02
C ILE A 52 -6.84 14.71 1.36
N LEU A 53 -7.75 14.19 0.53
CA LEU A 53 -9.18 14.45 0.68
C LEU A 53 -9.78 13.74 1.90
N ILE A 54 -9.32 12.52 2.20
CA ILE A 54 -9.89 11.67 3.25
C ILE A 54 -9.02 11.78 4.51
N ARG A 55 -9.62 12.28 5.59
CA ARG A 55 -8.94 12.51 6.87
C ARG A 55 -8.76 11.20 7.66
N TRP A 56 -7.73 11.16 8.49
CA TRP A 56 -7.58 10.13 9.52
C TRP A 56 -8.68 10.28 10.59
N PRO A 57 -9.29 9.20 11.12
CA PRO A 57 -9.07 7.78 10.83
C PRO A 57 -9.99 7.20 9.73
N ALA A 58 -10.74 8.04 9.00
CA ALA A 58 -11.71 7.57 8.01
C ALA A 58 -11.07 6.82 6.84
N SER A 59 -9.86 7.21 6.41
CA SER A 59 -9.10 6.50 5.37
C SER A 59 -8.82 5.04 5.76
N LEU A 60 -8.42 4.79 7.00
CA LEU A 60 -8.21 3.44 7.52
C LEU A 60 -9.52 2.65 7.61
N ALA A 61 -10.59 3.28 8.10
CA ALA A 61 -11.91 2.66 8.19
C ALA A 61 -12.40 2.18 6.82
N LEU A 62 -12.30 3.06 5.82
CA LEU A 62 -12.67 2.77 4.43
C LEU A 62 -11.78 1.69 3.83
N LEU A 63 -10.47 1.71 4.12
CA LEU A 63 -9.55 0.67 3.66
C LEU A 63 -9.97 -0.71 4.20
N ILE A 64 -10.22 -0.81 5.51
CA ILE A 64 -10.63 -2.07 6.15
C ILE A 64 -11.96 -2.55 5.56
N PHE A 65 -12.94 -1.66 5.44
CA PHE A 65 -14.22 -1.98 4.82
C PHE A 65 -14.04 -2.51 3.40
N LEU A 66 -13.20 -1.85 2.60
CA LEU A 66 -12.97 -2.22 1.21
C LEU A 66 -12.22 -3.55 1.08
N VAL A 67 -11.27 -3.84 1.97
CA VAL A 67 -10.57 -5.13 2.05
C VAL A 67 -11.56 -6.27 2.32
N ILE A 68 -12.49 -6.08 3.26
CA ILE A 68 -13.52 -7.08 3.57
C ILE A 68 -14.52 -7.24 2.42
N LEU A 69 -14.84 -6.15 1.71
CA LEU A 69 -15.77 -6.16 0.60
C LEU A 69 -15.17 -6.77 -0.68
N THR A 70 -13.87 -6.60 -0.92
CA THR A 70 -13.20 -7.09 -2.13
C THR A 70 -13.40 -8.56 -2.47
N PRO A 71 -13.27 -9.56 -1.57
CA PRO A 71 -13.53 -10.96 -1.92
C PRO A 71 -14.97 -11.19 -2.41
N ILE A 72 -15.95 -10.45 -1.85
CA ILE A 72 -17.35 -10.57 -2.25
C ILE A 72 -17.52 -10.05 -3.68
N ILE A 73 -16.91 -8.91 -3.99
CA ILE A 73 -16.90 -8.34 -5.35
C ILE A 73 -16.20 -9.29 -6.32
N SER A 74 -15.07 -9.89 -5.92
CA SER A 74 -14.29 -10.84 -6.73
C SER A 74 -15.11 -12.05 -7.19
N ILE A 75 -16.01 -12.57 -6.33
CA ILE A 75 -16.90 -13.70 -6.68
C ILE A 75 -17.79 -13.36 -7.89
N PHE A 76 -18.30 -12.12 -7.92
CA PHE A 76 -19.19 -11.68 -9.00
C PHE A 76 -18.44 -11.17 -10.22
N TYR A 77 -17.15 -10.84 -10.09
CA TYR A 77 -16.35 -10.18 -11.14
C TYR A 77 -16.48 -10.86 -12.52
N ARG A 78 -16.33 -12.19 -12.60
CA ARG A 78 -16.43 -12.93 -13.87
C ARG A 78 -17.82 -12.92 -14.50
N ARG A 79 -18.86 -12.69 -13.70
CA ARG A 79 -20.25 -12.63 -14.17
C ARG A 79 -20.69 -11.23 -14.58
N LEU A 80 -19.86 -10.21 -14.34
CA LEU A 80 -20.18 -8.84 -14.70
C LEU A 80 -19.98 -8.59 -16.21
N PRO A 81 -20.88 -7.80 -16.84
CA PRO A 81 -20.73 -7.40 -18.23
C PRO A 81 -19.46 -6.57 -18.40
N PHE A 82 -18.88 -6.61 -19.61
CA PHE A 82 -17.59 -5.98 -19.93
C PHE A 82 -17.51 -4.51 -19.49
N PHE A 83 -18.58 -3.72 -19.68
CA PHE A 83 -18.64 -2.30 -19.32
C PHE A 83 -18.54 -2.01 -17.81
N VAL A 84 -18.91 -2.96 -16.95
CA VAL A 84 -18.89 -2.79 -15.49
C VAL A 84 -17.52 -3.20 -14.90
N ARG A 85 -16.74 -4.02 -15.61
CA ARG A 85 -15.41 -4.47 -15.14
C ARG A 85 -14.43 -3.32 -14.89
N PRO A 86 -14.29 -2.28 -15.75
CA PRO A 86 -13.46 -1.11 -15.46
C PRO A 86 -13.82 -0.41 -14.15
N LEU A 87 -15.11 -0.31 -13.84
CA LEU A 87 -15.57 0.32 -12.58
C LEU A 87 -15.13 -0.50 -11.37
N VAL A 88 -15.21 -1.83 -11.46
CA VAL A 88 -14.70 -2.71 -10.41
C VAL A 88 -13.19 -2.55 -10.25
N ILE A 89 -12.43 -2.55 -11.35
CA ILE A 89 -10.99 -2.30 -11.35
C ILE A 89 -10.65 -0.97 -10.67
N LEU A 90 -11.43 0.09 -10.92
CA LEU A 90 -11.27 1.39 -10.27
C LEU A 90 -11.47 1.29 -8.75
N ILE A 91 -12.42 0.48 -8.27
CA ILE A 91 -12.61 0.20 -6.84
C ILE A 91 -11.37 -0.49 -6.24
N TYR A 92 -10.77 -1.46 -6.94
CA TYR A 92 -9.52 -2.07 -6.47
C TYR A 92 -8.34 -1.07 -6.51
N ALA A 93 -8.25 -0.20 -7.52
CA ALA A 93 -7.25 0.86 -7.55
C ALA A 93 -7.42 1.83 -6.38
N PHE A 94 -8.68 2.21 -6.07
CA PHE A 94 -9.03 3.05 -4.93
C PHE A 94 -8.62 2.42 -3.59
N LYS A 95 -8.62 1.09 -3.47
CA LYS A 95 -8.07 0.38 -2.30
C LYS A 95 -6.59 0.69 -2.07
N TYR A 96 -5.76 0.65 -3.11
CA TYR A 96 -4.35 0.98 -2.99
C TYR A 96 -4.13 2.49 -2.76
N LEU A 97 -5.02 3.34 -3.28
CA LEU A 97 -5.02 4.77 -2.97
C LEU A 97 -5.31 5.02 -1.48
N LEU A 98 -6.27 4.31 -0.89
CA LEU A 98 -6.56 4.38 0.54
C LEU A 98 -5.41 3.86 1.39
N LEU A 99 -4.75 2.77 0.97
CA LEU A 99 -3.53 2.27 1.61
C LEU A 99 -2.44 3.34 1.61
N PHE A 100 -2.25 4.02 0.48
CA PHE A 100 -1.31 5.13 0.37
C PHE A 100 -1.70 6.29 1.30
N TYR A 101 -2.97 6.66 1.39
CA TYR A 101 -3.43 7.70 2.32
C TYR A 101 -3.14 7.35 3.79
N VAL A 102 -3.33 6.08 4.18
CA VAL A 102 -2.95 5.62 5.52
C VAL A 102 -1.45 5.79 5.75
N LEU A 103 -0.64 5.46 4.74
CA LEU A 103 0.81 5.67 4.77
C LEU A 103 1.16 7.15 4.94
N LEU A 104 0.53 8.04 4.16
CA LEU A 104 0.74 9.49 4.25
C LEU A 104 0.41 10.02 5.65
N HIS A 105 -0.74 9.68 6.22
CA HIS A 105 -1.14 10.15 7.56
C HIS A 105 -0.20 9.67 8.66
N TYR A 106 0.43 8.50 8.48
CA TYR A 106 1.39 7.96 9.45
C TYR A 106 2.78 8.60 9.29
N PHE A 107 3.29 8.72 8.06
CA PHE A 107 4.67 9.14 7.79
C PHE A 107 4.85 10.66 7.67
N LEU A 108 3.87 11.42 7.17
CA LEU A 108 4.02 12.87 7.04
C LEU A 108 4.30 13.59 8.37
N PRO A 109 3.68 13.22 9.52
CA PRO A 109 3.98 13.85 10.80
C PRO A 109 5.39 13.53 11.32
N LEU A 110 5.98 12.40 10.91
CA LEU A 110 7.34 11.99 11.30
C LEU A 110 8.41 12.80 10.56
N VAL A 111 8.05 13.38 9.41
CA VAL A 111 8.94 14.12 8.55
C VAL A 111 8.72 15.62 8.75
N THR A 112 9.35 16.16 9.78
CA THR A 112 9.38 17.60 10.03
C THR A 112 10.55 18.22 9.28
N PHE A 113 10.26 18.86 8.14
CA PHE A 113 11.23 19.76 7.52
C PHE A 113 11.03 21.16 8.11
N GLU A 114 12.04 21.66 8.81
CA GLU A 114 12.18 23.09 8.99
C GLU A 114 12.34 23.70 7.60
N LYS A 115 11.63 24.79 7.32
CA LYS A 115 11.60 25.43 5.99
C LYS A 115 12.96 26.01 5.57
N ASP A 116 13.98 25.88 6.40
CA ASP A 116 15.34 26.22 6.05
C ASP A 116 15.73 25.43 4.80
N SER A 117 16.27 26.16 3.84
CA SER A 117 16.49 25.72 2.47
C SER A 117 17.06 24.30 2.45
N ILE A 118 16.40 23.36 1.77
CA ILE A 118 16.92 21.99 1.63
C ILE A 118 18.37 22.02 1.11
N LEU A 119 18.72 23.03 0.31
CA LEU A 119 20.09 23.31 -0.11
C LEU A 119 21.02 23.60 1.06
N THR A 120 20.63 24.43 2.04
CA THR A 120 21.48 24.70 3.22
C THR A 120 21.69 23.46 4.06
N LEU A 121 20.68 22.59 4.17
CA LEU A 121 20.82 21.31 4.88
C LEU A 121 21.75 20.34 4.12
N ILE A 122 21.63 20.27 2.79
CA ILE A 122 22.52 19.47 1.95
C ILE A 122 23.95 19.99 2.01
N PHE A 123 24.17 21.31 1.88
CA PHE A 123 25.50 21.91 1.96
C PHE A 123 26.14 21.70 3.33
N ALA A 124 25.41 21.96 4.42
CA ALA A 124 25.91 21.71 5.78
C ALA A 124 26.28 20.24 6.01
N ARG A 125 25.52 19.31 5.42
CA ARG A 125 25.81 17.87 5.51
C ARG A 125 27.03 17.48 4.67
N MET A 126 27.16 18.04 3.46
CA MET A 126 28.30 17.82 2.58
C MET A 126 29.59 18.37 3.20
N ASP A 127 29.55 19.57 3.77
CA ASP A 127 30.68 20.19 4.46
C ASP A 127 31.12 19.32 5.65
N GLY A 128 30.18 18.80 6.45
CA GLY A 128 30.48 17.90 7.56
C GLY A 128 31.12 16.57 7.12
N HIS A 129 30.69 15.99 5.99
CA HIS A 129 31.30 14.77 5.45
C HIS A 129 32.69 15.03 4.86
N ILE A 130 32.89 16.17 4.20
CA ILE A 130 34.20 16.59 3.70
C ILE A 130 35.16 16.80 4.87
N GLU A 131 34.74 17.52 5.92
CA GLU A 131 35.55 17.77 7.11
C GLU A 131 35.94 16.46 7.82
N THR A 132 34.98 15.54 8.00
CA THR A 132 35.25 14.22 8.61
C THR A 132 36.22 13.41 7.76
N SER A 133 36.07 13.44 6.44
CA SER A 133 36.97 12.74 5.51
C SER A 133 38.37 13.35 5.55
N LEU A 134 38.47 14.68 5.59
CA LEU A 134 39.74 15.41 5.71
C LEU A 134 40.45 15.11 7.04
N ASP A 135 39.74 14.99 8.17
CA ASP A 135 40.37 14.69 9.47
C ASP A 135 40.94 13.25 9.53
N VAL A 136 40.23 12.28 8.96
CA VAL A 136 40.70 10.89 8.84
C VAL A 136 41.98 10.81 8.00
N ILE A 137 42.13 11.72 7.04
CA ILE A 137 43.15 11.69 6.00
C ILE A 137 44.33 12.62 6.32
N ALA A 138 44.10 13.72 7.01
CA ALA A 138 45.14 14.58 7.57
C ALA A 138 46.06 13.76 8.49
N LYS A 139 45.51 12.77 9.20
CA LYS A 139 46.27 11.77 9.97
C LYS A 139 47.22 10.90 9.12
N SER A 140 47.02 10.82 7.80
CA SER A 140 47.90 10.09 6.86
C SER A 140 48.94 10.96 6.12
N GLY A 141 48.95 12.28 6.31
CA GLY A 141 50.09 13.16 5.99
C GLY A 141 50.44 13.42 4.51
N GLY A 142 49.63 12.98 3.53
CA GLY A 142 49.97 13.09 2.10
C GLY A 142 49.03 13.98 1.27
N ILE A 143 49.57 14.69 0.27
CA ILE A 143 48.77 15.46 -0.72
C ILE A 143 47.78 14.56 -1.48
N LEU A 144 48.20 13.35 -1.86
CA LEU A 144 47.31 12.36 -2.49
C LEU A 144 46.14 11.96 -1.57
N ALA A 145 46.36 12.03 -0.26
CA ALA A 145 45.35 11.70 0.72
C ALA A 145 44.22 12.75 0.66
N THR A 146 44.55 14.05 0.56
CA THR A 146 43.51 15.11 0.45
C THR A 146 42.61 14.95 -0.79
N VAL A 147 43.18 14.60 -1.95
CA VAL A 147 42.40 14.31 -3.16
C VAL A 147 41.51 13.08 -2.95
N GLY A 148 42.05 12.02 -2.32
CA GLY A 148 41.28 10.84 -1.92
C GLY A 148 40.11 11.17 -0.99
N GLY A 149 40.29 12.11 -0.06
CA GLY A 149 39.26 12.54 0.88
C GLY A 149 38.08 13.22 0.22
N VAL A 150 38.35 14.09 -0.75
CA VAL A 150 37.28 14.72 -1.54
C VAL A 150 36.51 13.68 -2.35
N VAL A 151 37.20 12.70 -2.95
CA VAL A 151 36.54 11.62 -3.71
C VAL A 151 35.68 10.74 -2.80
N VAL A 152 36.20 10.31 -1.65
CA VAL A 152 35.46 9.48 -0.68
C VAL A 152 34.27 10.24 -0.10
N GLY A 153 34.45 11.50 0.30
CA GLY A 153 33.37 12.36 0.77
C GLY A 153 32.27 12.55 -0.28
N GLY A 154 32.64 12.79 -1.54
CA GLY A 154 31.71 12.87 -2.66
C GLY A 154 30.95 11.55 -2.88
N LEU A 155 31.64 10.41 -2.87
CA LEU A 155 31.01 9.09 -2.98
C LEU A 155 30.04 8.80 -1.83
N TRP A 156 30.37 9.24 -0.62
CA TRP A 156 29.53 9.10 0.56
C TRP A 156 28.21 9.86 0.42
N VAL A 157 28.26 11.12 -0.04
CA VAL A 157 27.06 11.93 -0.29
C VAL A 157 26.16 11.30 -1.35
N ILE A 158 26.74 10.78 -2.44
CA ILE A 158 26.00 10.03 -3.46
C ILE A 158 25.36 8.79 -2.84
N GLY A 159 26.10 8.05 -2.01
CA GLY A 159 25.61 6.88 -1.28
C GLY A 159 24.43 7.19 -0.35
N GLU A 160 24.51 8.27 0.43
CA GLU A 160 23.43 8.74 1.31
C GLU A 160 22.19 9.13 0.49
N GLY A 161 22.37 9.84 -0.62
CA GLY A 161 21.28 10.17 -1.55
C GLY A 161 20.60 8.93 -2.14
N LEU A 162 21.39 7.94 -2.57
CA LEU A 162 20.88 6.68 -3.09
C LEU A 162 20.14 5.88 -2.00
N ALA A 163 20.63 5.91 -0.76
CA ALA A 163 19.99 5.27 0.39
C ALA A 163 18.65 5.93 0.74
N ILE A 164 18.54 7.26 0.66
CA ILE A 164 17.28 7.99 0.83
C ILE A 164 16.30 7.58 -0.27
N LEU A 165 16.73 7.57 -1.53
CA LEU A 165 15.90 7.15 -2.66
C LEU A 165 15.44 5.69 -2.52
N ALA A 166 16.35 4.80 -2.13
CA ALA A 166 16.02 3.40 -1.87
C ALA A 166 15.01 3.27 -0.73
N THR A 167 15.19 4.00 0.36
CA THR A 167 14.25 4.00 1.51
C THR A 167 12.88 4.51 1.09
N LEU A 168 12.82 5.55 0.26
CA LEU A 168 11.58 6.14 -0.26
C LEU A 168 10.75 5.12 -1.06
N VAL A 169 11.39 4.16 -1.72
CA VAL A 169 10.71 3.07 -2.46
C VAL A 169 10.49 1.85 -1.58
N LEU A 170 11.45 1.49 -0.73
CA LEU A 170 11.40 0.31 0.13
C LEU A 170 10.29 0.41 1.18
N VAL A 171 10.04 1.58 1.75
CA VAL A 171 8.98 1.77 2.76
C VAL A 171 7.58 1.47 2.20
N PRO A 172 7.10 2.10 1.12
CA PRO A 172 5.80 1.74 0.54
C PRO A 172 5.76 0.30 0.06
N LEU A 173 6.87 -0.22 -0.49
CA LEU A 173 6.96 -1.63 -0.89
C LEU A 173 6.75 -2.57 0.31
N ALA A 174 7.42 -2.31 1.43
CA ALA A 174 7.33 -3.08 2.67
C ALA A 174 5.92 -3.07 3.29
N VAL A 175 5.08 -2.09 2.96
CA VAL A 175 3.66 -2.05 3.38
C VAL A 175 2.74 -2.74 2.36
N ILE A 176 3.02 -2.61 1.06
CA ILE A 176 2.23 -3.26 0.00
C ILE A 176 2.33 -4.79 0.11
N LEU A 177 3.52 -5.34 0.39
CA LEU A 177 3.73 -6.78 0.52
C LEU A 177 2.82 -7.46 1.57
N PRO A 178 2.84 -7.07 2.86
CA PRO A 178 1.99 -7.68 3.88
C PRO A 178 0.51 -7.40 3.61
N PHE A 179 0.16 -6.24 3.07
CA PHE A 179 -1.21 -5.95 2.69
C PHE A 179 -1.73 -6.91 1.62
N LYS A 180 -0.93 -7.18 0.58
CA LYS A 180 -1.27 -8.21 -0.43
C LYS A 180 -1.29 -9.62 0.15
N GLY A 181 -0.39 -9.94 1.07
CA GLY A 181 -0.41 -11.22 1.80
C GLY A 181 -1.70 -11.41 2.59
N LEU A 182 -2.14 -10.38 3.31
CA LEU A 182 -3.41 -10.38 4.06
C LEU A 182 -4.61 -10.52 3.13
N GLN A 183 -4.63 -9.78 2.03
CA GLN A 183 -5.67 -9.89 0.99
C GLN A 183 -5.73 -11.31 0.42
N TYR A 184 -4.57 -11.87 0.04
CA TYR A 184 -4.48 -13.23 -0.51
C TYR A 184 -5.00 -14.27 0.49
N GLY A 185 -4.64 -14.16 1.77
CA GLY A 185 -5.15 -15.05 2.82
C GLY A 185 -6.67 -14.95 2.98
N LEU A 186 -7.22 -13.74 2.92
CA LEU A 186 -8.65 -13.50 3.02
C LEU A 186 -9.40 -14.07 1.79
N ASP A 187 -8.89 -13.81 0.59
CA ASP A 187 -9.42 -14.35 -0.66
C ASP A 187 -9.40 -15.88 -0.67
N TYR A 188 -8.30 -16.49 -0.22
CA TYR A 188 -8.17 -17.94 -0.09
C TYR A 188 -9.17 -18.51 0.91
N LEU A 189 -9.35 -17.87 2.08
CA LEU A 189 -10.32 -18.28 3.09
C LEU A 189 -11.75 -18.25 2.54
N VAL A 190 -12.12 -17.17 1.85
CA VAL A 190 -13.46 -17.04 1.24
C VAL A 190 -13.68 -18.11 0.18
N LYS A 191 -12.70 -18.35 -0.68
CA LYS A 191 -12.75 -19.43 -1.67
C LYS A 191 -12.92 -20.80 -1.01
N TYR A 192 -12.12 -21.09 0.01
CA TYR A 192 -12.20 -22.34 0.76
C TYR A 192 -13.59 -22.57 1.40
N VAL A 193 -14.16 -21.53 2.01
CA VAL A 193 -15.52 -21.60 2.60
C VAL A 193 -16.57 -21.84 1.52
N LEU A 194 -16.44 -21.19 0.36
CA LEU A 194 -17.36 -21.32 -0.76
C LEU A 194 -17.30 -22.73 -1.37
N ASP A 195 -16.09 -23.26 -1.59
CA ASP A 195 -15.85 -24.59 -2.13
C ASP A 195 -16.39 -25.67 -1.19
N ARG A 196 -16.24 -25.51 0.13
CA ARG A 196 -16.81 -26.43 1.12
C ARG A 196 -18.35 -26.43 1.11
N GLN A 197 -18.96 -25.27 0.91
CA GLN A 197 -20.42 -25.17 0.78
C GLN A 197 -20.91 -25.79 -0.54
N LEU A 198 -20.15 -25.65 -1.62
CA LEU A 198 -20.46 -26.24 -2.92
C LEU A 198 -20.25 -27.77 -2.94
N ALA A 199 -19.23 -28.30 -2.27
CA ALA A 199 -18.98 -29.74 -2.19
C ALA A 199 -20.10 -30.51 -1.47
N GLY A 200 -20.82 -29.85 -0.55
CA GLY A 200 -22.04 -30.39 0.05
C GLY A 200 -23.24 -30.44 -0.92
N ILE A 201 -23.18 -29.72 -2.04
CA ILE A 201 -24.19 -29.70 -3.09
C ILE A 201 -23.73 -30.69 -4.18
N SER A 202 -24.30 -31.90 -4.16
CA SER A 202 -23.93 -33.02 -5.04
C SER A 202 -23.61 -32.60 -6.50
N PRO A 203 -22.47 -33.04 -7.08
CA PRO A 203 -21.97 -32.60 -8.39
C PRO A 203 -22.92 -32.90 -9.56
N ALA A 204 -23.95 -33.72 -9.36
CA ALA A 204 -24.96 -34.05 -10.38
C ALA A 204 -25.86 -32.87 -10.81
N LEU A 205 -25.74 -31.68 -10.20
CA LEU A 205 -26.53 -30.49 -10.53
C LEU A 205 -25.75 -29.38 -11.24
N VAL A 206 -24.43 -29.49 -11.34
CA VAL A 206 -23.62 -28.55 -12.13
C VAL A 206 -23.50 -29.13 -13.53
N VAL A 207 -24.60 -29.07 -14.29
CA VAL A 207 -24.48 -29.10 -15.75
C VAL A 207 -23.78 -27.80 -16.09
N GLU A 208 -22.46 -27.85 -16.21
CA GLU A 208 -21.68 -26.77 -16.80
C GLU A 208 -22.29 -26.52 -18.17
N LYS A 209 -23.06 -25.42 -18.29
CA LYS A 209 -23.29 -24.87 -19.61
C LYS A 209 -21.90 -24.52 -20.13
N PRO A 210 -21.44 -25.11 -21.25
CA PRO A 210 -20.17 -24.74 -21.84
C PRO A 210 -20.15 -23.22 -21.98
N TRP A 211 -19.03 -22.66 -21.56
CA TRP A 211 -18.81 -21.23 -21.56
C TRP A 211 -19.03 -20.71 -22.98
N GLN A 212 -19.99 -19.79 -23.17
CA GLN A 212 -20.47 -19.29 -24.47
C GLN A 212 -19.43 -18.44 -25.26
N GLY A 213 -18.14 -18.62 -24.99
CA GLY A 213 -17.05 -18.06 -25.78
C GLY A 213 -16.15 -19.12 -26.40
N GLU A 214 -16.42 -20.42 -26.18
CA GLU A 214 -16.09 -21.41 -27.20
C GLU A 214 -17.09 -21.11 -28.31
N LEU A 215 -16.65 -20.31 -29.28
CA LEU A 215 -17.26 -20.30 -30.60
C LEU A 215 -17.31 -21.78 -30.96
N VAL A 216 -18.49 -22.38 -30.78
CA VAL A 216 -18.87 -23.52 -31.59
C VAL A 216 -18.65 -22.97 -32.98
N GLU A 217 -17.52 -23.32 -33.59
CA GLU A 217 -17.34 -23.24 -35.02
C GLU A 217 -18.64 -23.84 -35.53
N GLU A 218 -19.52 -22.98 -36.03
CA GLU A 218 -20.75 -23.41 -36.65
C GLU A 218 -20.27 -24.42 -37.68
N GLU A 219 -20.52 -25.70 -37.36
CA GLU A 219 -20.21 -26.83 -38.20
C GLU A 219 -20.83 -26.44 -39.55
N GLU A 220 -19.95 -26.05 -40.47
CA GLU A 220 -20.30 -25.52 -41.78
C GLU A 220 -21.35 -26.47 -42.33
N ILE A 221 -22.60 -26.01 -42.38
CA ILE A 221 -23.69 -26.73 -43.03
C ILE A 221 -23.22 -26.90 -44.45
N GLY A 222 -22.76 -28.12 -44.74
CA GLY A 222 -22.03 -28.44 -45.95
C GLY A 222 -22.79 -28.01 -47.19
N ILE A 223 -22.26 -26.98 -47.85
CA ILE A 223 -22.58 -26.74 -49.26
C ILE A 223 -21.84 -27.84 -50.02
N PRO A 224 -22.54 -28.74 -50.74
CA PRO A 224 -21.89 -29.82 -51.47
C PRO A 224 -21.08 -29.21 -52.62
N LEU A 225 -19.76 -29.24 -52.49
CA LEU A 225 -18.85 -28.94 -53.59
C LEU A 225 -18.92 -30.06 -54.65
N PRO A 226 -18.93 -29.72 -55.95
CA PRO A 226 -19.08 -30.68 -57.02
C PRO A 226 -17.85 -31.61 -57.14
N ALA A 227 -18.13 -32.86 -57.47
CA ALA A 227 -17.20 -33.97 -57.57
C ALA A 227 -15.90 -33.65 -58.33
N GLU A 228 -14.78 -33.68 -57.62
CA GLU A 228 -13.46 -33.79 -58.24
C GLU A 228 -13.19 -35.23 -58.72
N LYS A 229 -12.64 -35.29 -59.93
CA LYS A 229 -12.37 -36.49 -60.73
C LYS A 229 -11.28 -37.38 -60.10
N PRO A 230 -11.29 -38.68 -60.41
CA PRO A 230 -10.34 -39.63 -59.84
C PRO A 230 -8.94 -39.44 -60.42
N VAL A 231 -7.95 -39.19 -59.57
CA VAL A 231 -6.54 -39.32 -59.91
C VAL A 231 -5.99 -40.60 -59.27
N MET A 232 -5.32 -41.38 -60.11
CA MET A 232 -4.90 -42.75 -59.90
C MET A 232 -3.92 -42.94 -58.74
N ALA A 233 -4.23 -43.96 -57.94
CA ALA A 233 -3.35 -45.01 -57.42
C ALA A 233 -1.86 -44.68 -57.17
N LYS A 234 -1.49 -44.64 -55.89
CA LYS A 234 -0.19 -45.15 -55.43
C LYS A 234 -0.32 -45.85 -54.06
N THR A 235 -0.22 -47.17 -54.16
CA THR A 235 0.39 -48.13 -53.24
C THR A 235 -0.06 -48.15 -51.77
N ALA A 236 -0.78 -49.23 -51.46
CA ALA A 236 -1.30 -49.62 -50.17
C ALA A 236 -0.25 -49.77 -49.07
N ARG A 237 -0.50 -49.15 -47.91
CA ARG A 237 -0.22 -49.74 -46.60
C ARG A 237 -1.56 -50.10 -45.97
N GLN A 238 -1.71 -51.38 -45.63
CA GLN A 238 -2.88 -51.88 -44.91
C GLN A 238 -3.00 -51.15 -43.55
N PRO A 239 -4.12 -50.47 -43.27
CA PRO A 239 -4.46 -50.08 -41.92
C PRO A 239 -5.05 -51.29 -41.17
N GLU A 240 -4.57 -51.51 -39.95
CA GLU A 240 -5.10 -52.53 -39.04
C GLU A 240 -6.61 -52.31 -38.79
N PRO A 241 -7.39 -53.39 -38.62
CA PRO A 241 -8.83 -53.29 -38.40
C PRO A 241 -9.14 -52.57 -37.07
N PRO A 242 -10.04 -51.57 -37.07
CA PRO A 242 -10.43 -50.87 -35.85
C PRO A 242 -11.18 -51.82 -34.91
N LYS A 243 -10.72 -51.85 -33.65
CA LYS A 243 -11.40 -52.60 -32.57
C LYS A 243 -12.83 -52.08 -32.39
N PRO A 244 -13.84 -52.97 -32.28
CA PRO A 244 -15.23 -52.56 -32.10
C PRO A 244 -15.40 -51.81 -30.78
N VAL A 245 -15.85 -50.56 -30.89
CA VAL A 245 -16.22 -49.72 -29.75
C VAL A 245 -17.49 -50.31 -29.10
N PRO A 246 -17.51 -50.55 -27.78
CA PRO A 246 -18.68 -51.10 -27.11
C PRO A 246 -19.84 -50.10 -27.18
N VAL A 247 -20.94 -50.53 -27.82
CA VAL A 247 -22.22 -49.83 -27.86
C VAL A 247 -22.74 -49.65 -26.44
N LYS A 248 -22.67 -48.43 -25.92
CA LYS A 248 -23.29 -48.06 -24.64
C LYS A 248 -24.80 -48.12 -24.81
N LYS A 249 -25.45 -49.03 -24.08
CA LYS A 249 -26.91 -49.10 -23.96
C LYS A 249 -27.45 -47.78 -23.40
N ASP A 250 -28.37 -47.18 -24.15
CA ASP A 250 -29.12 -46.00 -23.74
C ASP A 250 -29.95 -46.32 -22.48
N VAL A 251 -29.55 -45.73 -21.36
CA VAL A 251 -30.32 -45.78 -20.12
C VAL A 251 -31.49 -44.80 -20.25
N PRO A 252 -32.74 -45.23 -20.10
CA PRO A 252 -33.90 -44.35 -20.23
C PRO A 252 -33.83 -43.25 -19.16
N VAL A 253 -33.64 -42.02 -19.61
CA VAL A 253 -33.58 -40.82 -18.76
C VAL A 253 -34.97 -40.59 -18.17
N LYS A 254 -35.14 -40.97 -16.91
CA LYS A 254 -36.33 -40.63 -16.10
C LYS A 254 -36.49 -39.12 -16.04
N ALA A 255 -37.50 -38.58 -16.72
CA ALA A 255 -37.91 -37.18 -16.63
C ALA A 255 -38.23 -36.83 -15.17
N ARG A 256 -37.32 -36.10 -14.51
CA ARG A 256 -37.54 -35.62 -13.14
C ARG A 256 -38.28 -34.29 -13.18
N ALA A 257 -39.33 -34.24 -12.36
CA ALA A 257 -40.24 -33.11 -12.18
C ALA A 257 -39.50 -31.76 -11.96
N PRO A 258 -40.06 -30.65 -12.46
CA PRO A 258 -39.46 -29.31 -12.37
C PRO A 258 -39.27 -28.90 -10.91
N ARG A 259 -38.02 -28.87 -10.45
CA ARG A 259 -37.72 -28.50 -9.06
C ARG A 259 -37.86 -26.98 -8.87
N ARG A 260 -38.69 -26.61 -7.89
CA ARG A 260 -39.09 -25.24 -7.50
C ARG A 260 -37.90 -24.25 -7.44
N LYS A 261 -37.79 -23.36 -8.44
CA LYS A 261 -36.88 -22.20 -8.51
C LYS A 261 -36.96 -21.21 -7.32
N GLY A 262 -37.93 -21.38 -6.41
CA GLY A 262 -38.16 -20.50 -5.27
C GLY A 262 -37.20 -20.67 -4.08
N GLN A 263 -36.55 -21.82 -3.91
CA GLN A 263 -35.72 -22.06 -2.71
C GLN A 263 -34.38 -21.31 -2.71
N PHE A 264 -33.77 -21.11 -3.89
CA PHE A 264 -32.47 -20.44 -3.99
C PHE A 264 -32.56 -18.94 -3.69
N LYS A 265 -33.61 -18.26 -4.16
CA LYS A 265 -33.88 -16.85 -3.82
C LYS A 265 -34.04 -16.65 -2.30
N LYS A 266 -34.74 -17.57 -1.62
CA LYS A 266 -34.91 -17.51 -0.16
C LYS A 266 -33.60 -17.70 0.62
N GLN A 267 -32.67 -18.51 0.11
CA GLN A 267 -31.35 -18.68 0.74
C GLN A 267 -30.45 -17.45 0.53
N LEU A 268 -30.45 -16.86 -0.66
CA LEU A 268 -29.67 -15.64 -0.93
C LEU A 268 -30.13 -14.46 -0.06
N VAL A 269 -31.43 -14.27 0.11
CA VAL A 269 -31.96 -13.21 0.99
C VAL A 269 -31.50 -13.41 2.44
N LYS A 270 -31.53 -14.65 2.95
CA LYS A 270 -31.03 -14.95 4.31
C LYS A 270 -29.53 -14.67 4.48
N ILE A 271 -28.72 -14.94 3.46
CA ILE A 271 -27.28 -14.65 3.49
C ILE A 271 -27.05 -13.14 3.51
N TRP A 272 -27.73 -12.39 2.63
CA TRP A 272 -27.63 -10.93 2.60
C TRP A 272 -28.08 -10.28 3.92
N GLN A 273 -29.13 -10.81 4.55
CA GLN A 273 -29.61 -10.32 5.83
C GLN A 273 -28.58 -10.55 6.96
N ARG A 274 -27.92 -11.73 6.99
CA ARG A 274 -26.84 -12.02 7.94
C ARG A 274 -25.59 -11.14 7.74
N ILE A 275 -25.26 -10.82 6.48
CA ILE A 275 -24.15 -9.91 6.15
C ILE A 275 -24.50 -8.47 6.55
N GLY A 276 -25.74 -8.04 6.34
CA GLY A 276 -26.22 -6.73 6.80
C GLY A 276 -26.16 -6.59 8.32
N GLU A 277 -26.58 -7.61 9.06
CA GLU A 277 -26.51 -7.63 10.53
C GLU A 277 -25.07 -7.61 11.06
N SER A 278 -24.14 -8.34 10.43
CA SER A 278 -22.73 -8.34 10.84
C SER A 278 -22.04 -7.02 10.52
N ALA A 279 -22.34 -6.42 9.37
CA ALA A 279 -21.86 -5.09 9.00
C ALA A 279 -22.38 -4.01 9.97
N GLY A 280 -23.66 -4.08 10.36
CA GLY A 280 -24.25 -3.19 11.36
C GLY A 280 -23.56 -3.28 12.72
N ARG A 281 -23.31 -4.51 13.22
CA ARG A 281 -22.57 -4.72 14.48
C ARG A 281 -21.14 -4.19 14.40
N PHE A 282 -20.45 -4.42 13.28
CA PHE A 282 -19.10 -3.90 13.07
C PHE A 282 -19.08 -2.37 13.04
N ALA A 283 -20.04 -1.73 12.36
CA ALA A 283 -20.16 -0.27 12.34
C ALA A 283 -20.39 0.31 13.74
N VAL A 284 -21.18 -0.35 14.59
CA VAL A 284 -21.38 0.07 15.99
C VAL A 284 -20.10 -0.07 16.79
N VAL A 285 -19.39 -1.19 16.72
CA VAL A 285 -18.09 -1.40 17.40
C VAL A 285 -17.05 -0.40 16.92
N PHE A 286 -17.02 -0.11 15.63
CA PHE A 286 -16.12 0.88 15.05
C PHE A 286 -16.45 2.30 15.53
N MET A 287 -17.74 2.66 15.60
CA MET A 287 -18.17 3.96 16.13
C MET A 287 -17.88 4.11 17.64
N THR A 288 -18.01 3.04 18.44
CA THR A 288 -17.66 3.09 19.87
C THR A 288 -16.15 3.21 20.06
N PHE A 289 -15.35 2.48 19.28
CA PHE A 289 -13.90 2.56 19.30
C PHE A 289 -13.38 3.95 18.93
N THR A 290 -13.90 4.54 17.84
CA THR A 290 -13.51 5.89 17.40
C THR A 290 -13.90 6.97 18.41
N LYS A 291 -15.08 6.85 19.05
CA LYS A 291 -15.47 7.74 20.16
C LYS A 291 -14.55 7.61 21.37
N ALA A 292 -14.15 6.39 21.73
CA ALA A 292 -13.23 6.15 22.85
C ALA A 292 -11.82 6.72 22.56
N ALA A 293 -11.31 6.50 21.35
CA ALA A 293 -10.04 7.07 20.91
C ALA A 293 -10.06 8.61 20.90
N GLY A 294 -11.16 9.22 20.42
CA GLY A 294 -11.34 10.67 20.44
C GLY A 294 -11.36 11.28 21.84
N LYS A 295 -11.93 10.58 22.84
CA LYS A 295 -11.88 11.01 24.25
C LYS A 295 -10.45 11.01 24.80
N LYS A 296 -9.69 9.94 24.59
CA LYS A 296 -8.27 9.87 25.03
C LYS A 296 -7.42 10.97 24.43
N ILE A 297 -7.62 11.28 23.14
CA ILE A 297 -6.88 12.37 22.46
C ILE A 297 -7.22 13.74 23.07
N LYS A 298 -8.50 13.99 23.41
CA LYS A 298 -8.89 15.24 24.08
C LYS A 298 -8.29 15.36 25.48
N GLU A 299 -8.23 14.27 26.24
CA GLU A 299 -7.60 14.25 27.56
C GLU A 299 -6.09 14.50 27.49
N THR A 300 -5.38 13.85 26.57
CA THR A 300 -3.93 14.08 26.39
C THR A 300 -3.64 15.49 25.90
N ALA A 301 -4.46 16.04 25.00
CA ALA A 301 -4.34 17.43 24.56
C ALA A 301 -4.55 18.43 25.70
N LYS A 302 -5.51 18.17 26.60
CA LYS A 302 -5.76 19.01 27.79
C LYS A 302 -4.56 18.98 28.74
N ILE A 303 -4.01 17.80 29.03
CA ILE A 303 -2.81 17.64 29.87
C ILE A 303 -1.61 18.37 29.27
N LEU A 304 -1.44 18.31 27.95
CA LEU A 304 -0.34 19.03 27.27
C LEU A 304 -0.51 20.55 27.38
N LYS A 305 -1.73 21.05 27.17
CA LYS A 305 -2.05 22.48 27.28
C LYS A 305 -1.78 23.00 28.69
N ASP A 306 -2.24 22.28 29.71
CA ASP A 306 -2.03 22.64 31.12
C ASP A 306 -0.53 22.66 31.48
N LYS A 307 0.27 21.72 30.94
CA LYS A 307 1.75 21.72 31.11
C LYS A 307 2.42 22.92 30.44
N VAL A 308 1.99 23.32 29.25
CA VAL A 308 2.54 24.48 28.54
C VAL A 308 2.23 25.78 29.29
N GLU A 309 1.00 25.94 29.77
CA GLU A 309 0.60 27.11 30.56
C GLU A 309 1.34 27.19 31.91
N ALA A 310 1.53 26.05 32.60
CA ALA A 310 2.32 25.99 33.82
C ALA A 310 3.80 26.33 33.59
N GLY A 311 4.38 25.88 32.46
CA GLY A 311 5.75 26.21 32.06
C GLY A 311 5.94 27.69 31.74
N SER A 312 4.96 28.32 31.08
CA SER A 312 4.96 29.75 30.76
C SER A 312 4.93 30.63 32.02
N LYS A 313 4.08 30.31 33.01
CA LYS A 313 4.03 31.03 34.30
C LYS A 313 5.35 30.94 35.08
N LYS A 314 6.02 29.78 35.06
CA LYS A 314 7.34 29.62 35.71
C LYS A 314 8.42 30.50 35.08
N LYS A 315 8.39 30.70 33.76
CA LYS A 315 9.32 31.59 33.04
C LYS A 315 9.08 33.07 33.35
N SER A 316 7.83 33.51 33.54
CA SER A 316 7.56 34.92 33.88
C SER A 316 8.08 35.27 35.28
N ILE A 317 7.84 34.41 36.28
CA ILE A 317 8.32 34.62 37.66
C ILE A 317 9.85 34.70 37.73
N ARG A 318 10.56 33.89 36.93
CA ARG A 318 12.03 33.92 36.87
C ARG A 318 12.56 35.23 36.26
N LYS A 319 11.89 35.78 35.23
CA LYS A 319 12.25 37.08 34.64
C LYS A 319 12.01 38.24 35.61
N THR A 320 10.94 38.20 36.42
CA THR A 320 10.67 39.23 37.42
C THR A 320 11.69 39.21 38.56
N LYS A 321 12.11 38.02 39.02
CA LYS A 321 13.19 37.90 40.02
C LYS A 321 14.55 38.37 39.50
N LEU A 322 14.85 38.14 38.21
CA LEU A 322 16.11 38.62 37.61
C LEU A 322 16.16 40.14 37.44
N LYS A 323 15.02 40.79 37.16
CA LYS A 323 14.95 42.26 37.12
C LYS A 323 15.13 42.87 38.51
N LEU A 324 14.51 42.29 39.54
CA LEU A 324 14.64 42.80 40.92
C LEU A 324 16.07 42.69 41.49
N SER A 325 16.87 41.74 41.00
CA SER A 325 18.27 41.60 41.39
C SER A 325 19.21 42.59 40.70
N LYS A 326 18.79 43.22 39.59
CA LYS A 326 19.65 44.12 38.81
C LYS A 326 19.57 45.57 39.26
N ASP A 327 18.55 45.93 40.04
CA ASP A 327 18.37 47.28 40.61
C ASP A 327 18.93 47.42 42.03
N ARG A 328 19.81 46.51 42.47
CA ARG A 328 20.53 46.70 43.74
C ARG A 328 21.68 47.68 43.48
N PRO A 329 21.65 48.91 44.05
CA PRO A 329 22.71 49.89 43.83
C PRO A 329 24.03 49.32 44.37
N ALA A 330 25.06 49.39 43.53
CA ALA A 330 26.41 49.01 43.89
C ALA A 330 26.90 49.96 44.98
N ASP A 331 27.04 49.44 46.20
CA ASP A 331 27.70 50.15 47.29
C ASP A 331 29.14 50.47 46.90
N LYS A 332 29.46 51.77 47.03
CA LYS A 332 30.75 52.40 46.79
C LYS A 332 31.85 51.63 47.53
N LYS A 333 32.81 51.09 46.78
CA LYS A 333 34.14 50.81 47.32
C LYS A 333 34.96 52.10 47.29
N GLU A 334 35.33 52.56 48.47
CA GLU A 334 36.25 53.66 48.73
C GLU A 334 37.60 53.45 48.03
N LYS A 335 38.09 54.54 47.45
CA LYS A 335 39.47 54.71 46.99
C LYS A 335 40.31 55.08 48.21
N GLU A 336 41.32 54.27 48.50
CA GLU A 336 42.46 54.67 49.33
C GLU A 336 43.72 54.65 48.47
N GLN A 337 44.33 55.82 48.39
CA GLN A 337 45.68 56.19 47.92
C GLN A 337 45.99 57.44 48.79
N PRO A 338 47.21 57.74 49.28
CA PRO A 338 48.56 57.43 48.77
C PRO A 338 49.52 56.94 49.90
N ASP A 339 50.79 56.59 49.64
CA ASP A 339 52.00 57.43 49.78
C ASP A 339 53.18 56.61 49.17
N ALA A 340 53.98 57.13 48.23
CA ALA A 340 55.13 58.03 48.39
C ALA A 340 56.29 57.40 49.21
N ASP A 341 57.41 57.15 48.53
CA ASP A 341 58.83 57.37 48.94
C ASP A 341 59.75 56.43 48.13
N LEU A 342 60.58 56.97 47.21
CA LEU A 342 62.01 57.30 47.40
C LEU A 342 62.83 56.02 47.71
N GLU A 343 63.73 55.53 46.86
CA GLU A 343 65.01 56.16 46.49
C GLU A 343 65.72 55.44 45.30
N PRO A 344 66.84 56.01 44.78
CA PRO A 344 67.48 55.65 43.50
C PRO A 344 68.80 54.85 43.64
N GLU A 345 69.35 54.47 42.47
CA GLU A 345 70.73 53.96 42.21
C GLU A 345 71.06 52.55 42.75
N ALA A 346 71.85 51.68 42.11
CA ALA A 346 72.71 51.72 40.91
C ALA A 346 72.72 50.34 40.23
#